data_AF-A0A847CEG9-F1
#
_entry.id   AF-A0A847CEG9-F1
#
_cell.length_a   1.000
_cell.length_b   1.000
_cell.length_c   1.000
_cell.angle_alpha   90.00
_cell.angle_beta   90.00
_cell.angle_gamma   90.00
#
_symmetry.space_group_name_H-M   'P 1'
#
loop_
_entity.id
_entity.type
_entity.pdbx_description
1 polymer ?
#
loop_
_entity_poly.entity_id
_entity_poly.type
_entity_poly.pdbx_seq_one_letter_code
_entity_poly.pdbx_strand_id
1 'polypeptide(L)'
;MKLLNSLSDINVSRILRLIWRQKSISRIEIASNLGLDKSTVTKIVNSLDKIGIITEVSQGVSGPQGGRRPVYLEINQNFGCIGGIEINPEKFICCLINLHGFVLYRYQEMVNPELYSKLGLEGYFKRAYEIIKTEAEKQKIKMIGVGLGIPALVDSDRGIIKYSIPLLVTEPLFFAKDVSEFVDVPITIENDARCCCFGEVMVSSNPHVNNMLFLLTEYRVLQPEAHSQKNLAIGIGLIVNGQIIKGPESVAGEFRSMLWEDGFSSQFFSGEGN
;
A
#
# COMPACT_ATOMS: atom_id res chain seq x y z
N MET A 1 9.83 3.12 -18.70
CA MET A 1 10.63 3.35 -17.49
C MET A 1 11.73 2.28 -17.42
N LYS A 2 12.81 2.42 -18.21
CA LYS A 2 13.91 1.43 -18.25
C LYS A 2 14.99 1.81 -17.23
N LEU A 3 15.12 0.95 -16.21
CA LEU A 3 16.32 0.50 -15.49
C LEU A 3 17.32 1.57 -15.04
N LEU A 4 17.11 2.04 -13.81
CA LEU A 4 18.17 2.49 -12.92
C LEU A 4 18.86 1.21 -12.34
N ASN A 5 20.15 1.28 -12.01
CA ASN A 5 20.94 0.13 -11.50
C ASN A 5 20.61 -0.21 -10.03
N SER A 6 20.70 -1.47 -9.60
CA SER A 6 20.26 -1.95 -8.27
C SER A 6 20.78 -1.17 -7.05
N LEU A 7 22.04 -0.73 -7.01
CA LEU A 7 22.57 0.13 -5.94
C LEU A 7 22.12 1.59 -6.06
N SER A 8 21.96 2.08 -7.30
CA SER A 8 21.34 3.38 -7.56
C SER A 8 19.88 3.37 -7.10
N ASP A 9 19.17 2.27 -7.28
CA ASP A 9 17.76 2.11 -6.89
C ASP A 9 17.58 2.18 -5.37
N ILE A 10 18.47 1.55 -4.62
CA ILE A 10 18.46 1.63 -3.14
C ILE A 10 18.67 3.06 -2.68
N ASN A 11 19.68 3.76 -3.22
CA ASN A 11 19.94 5.14 -2.80
C ASN A 11 18.86 6.11 -3.28
N VAL A 12 18.29 5.91 -4.47
CA VAL A 12 17.12 6.65 -4.95
C VAL A 12 15.95 6.46 -3.99
N SER A 13 15.64 5.22 -3.62
CA SER A 13 14.56 4.91 -2.66
C SER A 13 14.79 5.54 -1.29
N ARG A 14 16.02 5.45 -0.75
CA ARG A 14 16.40 6.05 0.54
C ARG A 14 16.28 7.57 0.52
N ILE A 15 16.76 8.23 -0.54
CA ILE A 15 16.66 9.69 -0.70
C ILE A 15 15.19 10.12 -0.82
N LEU A 16 14.42 9.48 -1.70
CA LEU A 16 13.02 9.82 -1.89
C LEU A 16 12.20 9.59 -0.62
N ARG A 17 12.44 8.48 0.10
CA ARG A 17 11.80 8.21 1.39
C ARG A 17 12.15 9.28 2.43
N LEU A 18 13.39 9.75 2.46
CA LEU A 18 13.79 10.80 3.40
C LEU A 18 13.11 12.14 3.08
N ILE A 19 13.06 12.54 1.80
CA ILE A 19 12.33 13.74 1.34
C ILE A 19 10.82 13.62 1.61
N TRP A 20 10.26 12.42 1.43
CA TRP A 20 8.85 12.18 1.67
C TRP A 20 8.47 12.29 3.16
N ARG A 21 9.36 11.84 4.07
CA ARG A 21 9.14 11.91 5.53
C ARG A 21 9.45 13.28 6.13
N GLN A 22 10.45 13.98 5.59
CA GLN A 22 10.85 15.30 6.05
C GLN A 22 10.31 16.34 5.08
N LYS A 23 9.26 17.07 5.49
CA LYS A 23 8.53 18.01 4.62
C LYS A 23 9.42 19.04 3.91
N SER A 24 10.62 19.34 4.44
CA SER A 24 11.59 20.24 3.83
C SER A 24 13.00 19.80 4.27
N ILE A 25 13.86 19.44 3.31
CA ILE A 25 15.23 18.96 3.59
C ILE A 25 16.22 19.43 2.52
N SER A 26 17.43 19.82 2.92
CA SER A 26 18.49 20.21 1.99
C SER A 26 19.32 19.01 1.50
N ARG A 27 20.01 19.16 0.35
CA ARG A 27 20.95 18.15 -0.16
C ARG A 27 22.06 17.80 0.85
N ILE A 28 22.50 18.76 1.65
CA ILE A 28 23.55 18.57 2.67
C ILE A 28 23.03 17.70 3.80
N GLU A 29 21.79 17.94 4.25
CA GLU A 29 21.14 17.13 5.26
C GLU A 29 20.86 15.71 4.75
N ILE A 30 20.45 15.54 3.48
CA ILE A 30 20.29 14.22 2.88
C ILE A 30 21.61 13.43 2.93
N ALA A 31 22.72 14.05 2.50
CA ALA A 31 24.04 13.42 2.51
C ALA A 31 24.45 12.97 3.92
N SER A 32 24.25 13.85 4.91
CA SER A 32 24.55 13.58 6.32
C SER A 32 23.68 12.44 6.90
N ASN A 33 22.36 12.52 6.74
CA ASN A 33 21.41 11.55 7.30
C ASN A 33 21.57 10.14 6.71
N LEU A 34 21.95 10.03 5.44
CA LEU A 34 22.07 8.75 4.75
C LEU A 34 23.51 8.23 4.66
N GLY A 35 24.50 9.00 5.11
CA GLY A 35 25.91 8.66 4.98
C GLY A 35 26.37 8.55 3.52
N LEU A 36 25.81 9.40 2.64
CA LEU A 36 26.11 9.40 1.20
C LEU A 36 27.02 10.57 0.85
N ASP A 37 27.86 10.40 -0.16
CA ASP A 37 28.67 11.51 -0.67
C ASP A 37 27.78 12.57 -1.37
N LYS A 38 28.21 13.83 -1.32
CA LYS A 38 27.45 14.97 -1.87
C LYS A 38 27.23 14.85 -3.39
N SER A 39 28.16 14.21 -4.12
CA SER A 39 28.07 14.10 -5.57
C SER A 39 27.00 13.08 -5.98
N THR A 40 26.88 11.97 -5.27
CA THR A 40 25.82 10.96 -5.42
C THR A 40 24.45 11.56 -5.11
N VAL A 41 24.31 12.27 -4.00
CA VAL A 41 23.04 12.94 -3.65
C VAL A 41 22.65 13.94 -4.74
N THR A 42 23.59 14.75 -5.22
CA THR A 42 23.31 15.73 -6.29
C THR A 42 22.86 15.05 -7.57
N LYS A 43 23.53 13.97 -7.99
CA LYS A 43 23.15 13.21 -9.19
C LYS A 43 21.74 12.62 -9.08
N ILE A 44 21.39 12.03 -7.94
CA ILE A 44 20.08 11.42 -7.70
C ILE A 44 19.00 12.50 -7.63
N VAL A 45 19.21 13.55 -6.84
CA VAL A 45 18.25 14.65 -6.70
C VAL A 45 17.96 15.30 -8.05
N ASN A 46 18.99 15.59 -8.87
CA ASN A 46 18.79 16.16 -10.20
C ASN A 46 18.00 15.21 -11.12
N SER A 47 18.14 13.90 -10.95
CA SER A 47 17.36 12.91 -11.69
C SER A 47 15.90 12.90 -11.25
N LEU A 48 15.63 12.99 -9.95
CA LEU A 48 14.28 13.07 -9.38
C LEU A 48 13.57 14.38 -9.75
N ASP A 49 14.29 15.50 -9.70
CA ASP A 49 13.79 16.82 -10.09
C ASP A 49 13.47 16.86 -11.60
N LYS A 50 14.33 16.29 -12.44
CA LYS A 50 14.06 16.14 -13.89
C LYS A 50 12.83 15.28 -14.19
N ILE A 51 12.55 14.28 -13.35
CA ILE A 51 11.32 13.46 -13.43
C ILE A 51 10.10 14.27 -12.94
N GLY A 52 10.31 15.27 -12.09
CA GLY A 52 9.29 16.14 -11.52
C GLY A 52 8.63 15.60 -10.25
N ILE A 53 9.16 14.53 -9.64
CA ILE A 53 8.60 13.93 -8.41
C ILE A 53 8.96 14.72 -7.15
N ILE A 54 10.01 15.54 -7.22
CA ILE A 54 10.39 16.50 -6.19
C ILE A 54 10.39 17.92 -6.77
N THR A 55 10.37 18.92 -5.91
CA THR A 55 10.50 20.33 -6.26
C THR A 55 11.45 21.04 -5.30
N GLU A 56 12.13 22.07 -5.80
CA GLU A 56 12.94 22.97 -4.98
C GLU A 56 12.06 24.09 -4.40
N VAL A 57 12.01 24.19 -3.07
CA VAL A 57 11.32 25.26 -2.34
C VAL A 57 12.38 26.14 -1.66
N SER A 58 12.41 27.42 -2.03
CA SER A 58 13.25 28.40 -1.33
C SER A 58 12.53 28.91 -0.10
N GLN A 59 13.08 28.68 1.10
CA GLN A 59 12.57 29.26 2.34
C GLN A 59 13.56 30.30 2.91
N GLY A 60 13.02 31.43 3.39
CA GLY A 60 13.76 32.43 4.17
C GLY A 60 14.20 33.71 3.43
N VAL A 61 14.44 34.77 4.21
CA VAL A 61 15.07 36.02 3.78
C VAL A 61 16.58 35.78 3.67
N SER A 62 17.25 36.37 2.67
CA SER A 62 18.71 36.28 2.55
C SER A 62 19.37 36.67 3.88
N GLY A 63 20.30 35.85 4.39
CA GLY A 63 21.03 36.18 5.62
C GLY A 63 21.79 37.51 5.48
N PRO A 64 22.13 38.16 6.60
CA PRO A 64 22.71 39.53 6.62
C PRO A 64 24.03 39.69 5.84
N GLN A 65 24.66 38.59 5.41
CA GLN A 65 25.90 38.57 4.61
C GLN A 65 25.69 38.26 3.10
N GLY A 66 24.45 38.21 2.59
CA GLY A 66 24.22 38.12 1.13
C GLY A 66 24.60 36.78 0.49
N GLY A 67 24.48 35.66 1.22
CA GLY A 67 24.73 34.32 0.68
C GLY A 67 23.58 33.77 -0.20
N ARG A 68 23.90 32.76 -1.03
CA ARG A 68 22.90 32.00 -1.82
C ARG A 68 21.89 31.37 -0.86
N ARG A 69 20.59 31.62 -1.10
CA ARG A 69 19.51 31.13 -0.25
C ARG A 69 19.57 29.60 -0.12
N PRO A 70 19.30 29.02 1.07
CA PRO A 70 19.17 27.58 1.21
C PRO A 70 18.04 27.08 0.32
N VAL A 71 18.31 26.02 -0.42
CA VAL A 71 17.31 25.35 -1.27
C VAL A 71 16.90 24.07 -0.56
N TYR A 72 15.61 23.95 -0.31
CA TYR A 72 15.00 22.76 0.29
C TYR A 72 14.26 21.96 -0.77
N LEU A 73 14.13 20.67 -0.52
CA LEU A 73 13.46 19.72 -1.40
C LEU A 73 12.20 19.22 -0.73
N GLU A 74 11.12 19.16 -1.52
CA GLU A 74 9.84 18.61 -1.11
C GLU A 74 9.29 17.68 -2.20
N ILE A 75 8.35 16.81 -1.84
CA ILE A 75 7.61 16.01 -2.83
C ILE A 75 6.69 16.93 -3.63
N ASN A 76 6.72 16.83 -4.95
CA ASN A 76 5.82 17.59 -5.81
C ASN A 76 4.41 17.02 -5.72
N GLN A 77 3.51 17.74 -5.06
CA GLN A 77 2.11 17.35 -4.90
C GLN A 77 1.35 17.21 -6.22
N ASN A 78 1.82 17.87 -7.28
CA ASN A 78 1.23 17.82 -8.61
C ASN A 78 1.75 16.66 -9.47
N PHE A 79 2.67 15.83 -8.95
CA PHE A 79 3.23 14.70 -9.72
C PHE A 79 2.17 13.63 -10.03
N GLY A 80 1.22 13.41 -9.11
CA GLY A 80 0.10 12.50 -9.31
C GLY A 80 -0.54 12.02 -7.99
N CYS A 81 -1.46 11.06 -8.14
CA CYS A 81 -2.15 10.39 -7.05
C CYS A 81 -2.00 8.86 -7.12
N ILE A 82 -2.28 8.21 -5.99
CA ILE A 82 -2.31 6.75 -5.86
C ILE A 82 -3.76 6.31 -5.62
N GLY A 83 -4.17 5.25 -6.32
CA GLY A 83 -5.41 4.54 -6.04
C GLY A 83 -5.24 3.53 -4.90
N GLY A 84 -6.13 3.51 -3.92
CA GLY A 84 -6.24 2.45 -2.94
C GLY A 84 -7.55 1.70 -3.14
N ILE A 85 -7.51 0.36 -3.15
CA ILE A 85 -8.67 -0.51 -3.27
C ILE A 85 -8.59 -1.55 -2.15
N GLU A 86 -9.71 -1.76 -1.46
CA GLU A 86 -9.90 -2.84 -0.51
C GLU A 86 -11.13 -3.64 -0.94
N ILE A 87 -10.99 -4.96 -1.07
CA ILE A 87 -12.10 -5.85 -1.44
C ILE A 87 -12.27 -6.88 -0.34
N ASN A 88 -13.43 -6.84 0.30
CA ASN A 88 -13.88 -7.81 1.28
C ASN A 88 -15.14 -8.52 0.77
N PRO A 89 -15.56 -9.64 1.39
CA PRO A 89 -16.74 -10.39 0.94
C PRO A 89 -18.04 -9.59 0.99
N GLU A 90 -18.12 -8.60 1.88
CA GLU A 90 -19.34 -7.80 2.10
C GLU A 90 -19.37 -6.50 1.30
N LYS A 91 -18.21 -5.95 0.96
CA LYS A 91 -18.07 -4.62 0.36
C LYS A 91 -16.69 -4.43 -0.25
N PHE A 92 -16.59 -3.48 -1.17
CA PHE A 92 -15.31 -2.89 -1.54
C PHE A 92 -15.27 -1.41 -1.18
N ILE A 93 -14.08 -0.92 -0.87
CA ILE A 93 -13.78 0.49 -0.65
C ILE A 93 -12.70 0.86 -1.64
N CYS A 94 -12.81 2.02 -2.27
CA CYS A 94 -11.73 2.58 -3.06
C CYS A 94 -11.52 4.07 -2.77
N CYS A 95 -10.30 4.53 -2.93
CA CYS A 95 -9.93 5.92 -2.68
C CYS A 95 -8.84 6.40 -3.64
N LEU A 96 -8.76 7.72 -3.79
CA LEU A 96 -7.59 8.40 -4.33
C LEU A 96 -6.88 9.09 -3.18
N ILE A 97 -5.56 8.95 -3.11
CA ILE A 97 -4.71 9.68 -2.17
C ILE A 97 -3.64 10.48 -2.92
N ASN A 98 -3.26 11.64 -2.40
CA ASN A 98 -2.07 12.33 -2.88
C ASN A 98 -0.79 11.70 -2.30
N LEU A 99 0.37 12.19 -2.74
CA LEU A 99 1.67 11.65 -2.30
C LEU A 99 2.01 11.92 -0.84
N HIS A 100 1.24 12.74 -0.12
CA HIS A 100 1.36 12.88 1.33
C HIS A 100 0.43 11.94 2.11
N GLY A 101 -0.37 11.12 1.41
CA GLY A 101 -1.34 10.21 2.02
C GLY A 101 -2.68 10.85 2.35
N PHE A 102 -2.94 12.09 1.91
CA PHE A 102 -4.27 12.71 2.10
C PHE A 102 -5.28 12.14 1.11
N VAL A 103 -6.45 11.76 1.63
CA VAL A 103 -7.57 11.27 0.82
C VAL A 103 -8.18 12.42 0.01
N LEU A 104 -8.15 12.27 -1.31
CA LEU A 104 -8.75 13.20 -2.29
C LEU A 104 -10.18 12.77 -2.66
N TYR A 105 -10.43 11.48 -2.66
CA TYR A 105 -11.73 10.89 -2.97
C TYR A 105 -11.86 9.54 -2.26
N ARG A 106 -13.09 9.19 -1.86
CA ARG A 106 -13.42 7.88 -1.28
C ARG A 106 -14.79 7.43 -1.76
N TYR A 107 -14.89 6.16 -2.09
CA TYR A 107 -16.12 5.48 -2.47
C TYR A 107 -16.22 4.13 -1.76
N GLN A 108 -17.45 3.69 -1.47
CA GLN A 108 -17.73 2.38 -0.90
C GLN A 108 -19.00 1.82 -1.53
N GLU A 109 -18.99 0.52 -1.80
CA GLU A 109 -20.17 -0.20 -2.29
C GLU A 109 -20.24 -1.60 -1.69
N MET A 110 -21.45 -2.06 -1.41
CA MET A 110 -21.72 -3.42 -0.94
C MET A 110 -21.49 -4.43 -2.07
N VAL A 111 -20.85 -5.54 -1.74
CA VAL A 111 -20.75 -6.69 -2.64
C VAL A 111 -22.09 -7.39 -2.68
N ASN A 112 -22.58 -7.65 -3.89
CA ASN A 112 -23.79 -8.42 -4.13
C ASN A 112 -23.35 -9.87 -4.39
N PRO A 113 -23.79 -10.86 -3.60
CA PRO A 113 -23.41 -12.27 -3.77
C PRO A 113 -23.62 -12.81 -5.18
N GLU A 114 -24.80 -12.57 -5.77
CA GLU A 114 -25.12 -13.07 -7.12
C GLU A 114 -24.23 -12.44 -8.20
N LEU A 115 -23.90 -11.16 -8.03
CA LEU A 115 -23.00 -10.47 -8.93
C LEU A 115 -21.56 -10.95 -8.74
N TYR A 116 -21.15 -11.23 -7.50
CA TYR A 116 -19.84 -11.79 -7.20
C TYR A 116 -19.64 -13.16 -7.85
N SER A 117 -20.63 -14.04 -7.80
CA SER A 117 -20.56 -15.33 -8.49
C SER A 117 -20.37 -15.21 -10.01
N LYS A 118 -20.73 -14.06 -10.61
CA LYS A 118 -20.55 -13.79 -12.05
C LYS A 118 -19.25 -13.06 -12.37
N LEU A 119 -18.87 -12.08 -11.56
CA LEU A 119 -17.76 -11.18 -11.80
C LEU A 119 -16.45 -11.61 -11.14
N GLY A 120 -16.54 -12.34 -10.03
CA GLY A 120 -15.41 -12.68 -9.18
C GLY A 120 -14.67 -11.47 -8.61
N LEU A 121 -13.53 -11.75 -8.00
CA LEU A 121 -12.63 -10.72 -7.47
C LEU A 121 -12.15 -9.74 -8.56
N GLU A 122 -11.80 -10.25 -9.75
CA GLU A 122 -11.30 -9.44 -10.86
C GLU A 122 -12.34 -8.42 -11.33
N GLY A 123 -13.59 -8.82 -11.51
CA GLY A 123 -14.63 -7.88 -11.95
C GLY A 123 -14.96 -6.82 -10.90
N TYR A 124 -14.91 -7.16 -9.61
CA TYR A 124 -15.04 -6.16 -8.53
C TYR A 124 -13.86 -5.20 -8.47
N PHE A 125 -12.63 -5.71 -8.66
CA PHE A 125 -11.45 -4.87 -8.77
C PHE A 125 -11.54 -3.93 -9.97
N LYS A 126 -11.91 -4.44 -11.15
CA LYS A 126 -12.12 -3.63 -12.35
C LYS A 126 -13.12 -2.52 -12.09
N ARG A 127 -14.25 -2.82 -11.46
CA ARG A 127 -15.26 -1.83 -11.10
C ARG A 127 -14.70 -0.75 -10.16
N ALA A 128 -14.00 -1.15 -9.09
CA ALA A 128 -13.40 -0.23 -8.13
C ALA A 128 -12.33 0.67 -8.78
N TYR A 129 -11.51 0.10 -9.68
CA TYR A 129 -10.49 0.80 -10.45
C TYR A 129 -11.10 1.83 -11.42
N GLU A 130 -12.14 1.46 -12.18
CA GLU A 130 -12.83 2.39 -13.09
C GLU A 130 -13.43 3.60 -12.35
N ILE A 131 -13.97 3.38 -11.13
CA ILE A 131 -14.49 4.46 -10.29
C ILE A 131 -13.40 5.48 -9.96
N ILE A 132 -12.25 5.03 -9.43
CA ILE A 132 -11.17 5.95 -9.04
C ILE A 132 -10.43 6.51 -10.25
N LYS A 133 -10.35 5.78 -11.37
CA LYS A 133 -9.78 6.28 -12.63
C LYS A 133 -10.61 7.42 -13.20
N THR A 134 -11.92 7.21 -13.33
CA THR A 134 -12.87 8.23 -13.78
C THR A 134 -12.78 9.48 -12.89
N GLU A 135 -12.66 9.29 -11.58
CA GLU A 135 -12.53 10.41 -10.66
C GLU A 135 -11.20 11.17 -10.82
N ALA A 136 -10.09 10.45 -10.98
CA ALA A 136 -8.78 11.06 -11.22
C ALA A 136 -8.78 11.89 -12.53
N GLU A 137 -9.40 11.38 -13.59
CA GLU A 137 -9.59 12.08 -14.87
C GLU A 137 -10.43 13.36 -14.71
N LYS A 138 -11.54 13.30 -13.97
CA LYS A 138 -12.39 14.47 -13.66
C LYS A 138 -11.61 15.55 -12.91
N GLN A 139 -10.79 15.16 -11.94
CA GLN A 139 -9.96 16.07 -11.16
C GLN A 139 -8.71 16.54 -11.94
N LYS A 140 -8.45 15.99 -13.13
CA LYS A 140 -7.24 16.23 -13.94
C LYS A 140 -5.95 15.90 -13.18
N ILE A 141 -5.99 14.87 -12.34
CA ILE A 141 -4.85 14.38 -11.59
C ILE A 141 -4.40 13.05 -12.20
N LYS A 142 -3.10 12.92 -12.48
CA LYS A 142 -2.55 11.69 -13.01
C LYS A 142 -2.49 10.62 -11.93
N MET A 143 -3.18 9.49 -12.12
CA MET A 143 -2.93 8.30 -11.30
C MET A 143 -1.60 7.68 -11.71
N ILE A 144 -0.75 7.34 -10.74
CA ILE A 144 0.60 6.79 -11.02
C ILE A 144 0.80 5.36 -10.49
N GLY A 145 -0.21 4.81 -9.80
CA GLY A 145 -0.19 3.46 -9.25
C GLY A 145 -1.48 3.14 -8.51
N VAL A 146 -1.75 1.85 -8.31
CA VAL A 146 -2.89 1.35 -7.54
C VAL A 146 -2.44 0.25 -6.57
N GLY A 147 -2.91 0.31 -5.33
CA GLY A 147 -2.73 -0.71 -4.31
C GLY A 147 -4.04 -1.45 -4.03
N LEU A 148 -3.99 -2.77 -3.93
CA LEU A 148 -5.11 -3.62 -3.52
C LEU A 148 -4.80 -4.31 -2.18
N GLY A 149 -5.58 -4.02 -1.15
CA GLY A 149 -5.58 -4.74 0.12
C GLY A 149 -6.70 -5.78 0.16
N ILE A 150 -6.40 -7.02 0.52
CA ILE A 150 -7.38 -8.11 0.57
C ILE A 150 -7.16 -9.09 1.73
N PRO A 151 -8.22 -9.72 2.27
CA PRO A 151 -8.13 -10.79 3.25
C PRO A 151 -7.69 -12.10 2.60
N ALA A 152 -6.41 -12.19 2.26
CA ALA A 152 -5.84 -13.32 1.56
C ALA A 152 -4.37 -13.56 1.94
N LEU A 153 -3.91 -14.78 1.68
CA LEU A 153 -2.50 -15.10 1.63
C LEU A 153 -1.93 -14.57 0.30
N VAL A 154 -1.09 -13.55 0.39
CA VAL A 154 -0.59 -12.81 -0.78
C VAL A 154 0.94 -12.85 -0.85
N ASP A 155 1.46 -13.32 -1.99
CA ASP A 155 2.85 -13.08 -2.39
C ASP A 155 2.90 -11.74 -3.12
N SER A 156 3.16 -10.69 -2.35
CA SER A 156 3.14 -9.31 -2.86
C SER A 156 4.34 -8.97 -3.75
N ASP A 157 5.42 -9.76 -3.70
CA ASP A 157 6.60 -9.56 -4.56
C ASP A 157 6.36 -10.08 -5.97
N ARG A 158 5.59 -11.17 -6.11
CA ARG A 158 5.19 -11.74 -7.41
C ARG A 158 3.81 -11.27 -7.89
N GLY A 159 3.04 -10.60 -7.04
CA GLY A 159 1.68 -10.18 -7.35
C GLY A 159 0.70 -11.34 -7.48
N ILE A 160 0.87 -12.37 -6.64
CA ILE A 160 0.06 -13.59 -6.64
C ILE A 160 -0.81 -13.65 -5.38
N ILE A 161 -2.10 -13.90 -5.57
CA ILE A 161 -3.02 -14.28 -4.49
C ILE A 161 -2.94 -15.80 -4.38
N LYS A 162 -2.30 -16.32 -3.34
CA LYS A 162 -2.09 -17.76 -3.19
C LYS A 162 -3.38 -18.47 -2.80
N TYR A 163 -4.13 -17.88 -1.89
CA TYR A 163 -5.32 -18.48 -1.30
C TYR A 163 -6.16 -17.46 -0.53
N SER A 164 -7.48 -17.60 -0.56
CA SER A 164 -8.41 -16.81 0.26
C SER A 164 -9.73 -17.54 0.45
N ILE A 165 -10.04 -17.96 1.68
CA ILE A 165 -11.38 -18.45 2.03
C ILE A 165 -12.43 -17.34 1.84
N PRO A 166 -12.22 -16.11 2.39
CA PRO A 166 -13.17 -15.01 2.25
C PRO A 166 -13.58 -14.71 0.81
N LEU A 167 -12.63 -14.78 -0.12
CA LEU A 167 -12.82 -14.39 -1.52
C LEU A 167 -12.95 -15.59 -2.47
N LEU A 168 -13.17 -16.80 -1.95
CA LEU A 168 -13.34 -18.03 -2.74
C LEU A 168 -12.16 -18.32 -3.71
N VAL A 169 -10.95 -17.92 -3.32
CA VAL A 169 -9.72 -18.20 -4.09
C VAL A 169 -9.12 -19.50 -3.59
N THR A 170 -9.39 -20.59 -4.31
CA THR A 170 -8.91 -21.94 -3.97
C THR A 170 -7.60 -22.31 -4.65
N GLU A 171 -7.25 -21.66 -5.75
CA GLU A 171 -6.02 -21.87 -6.51
C GLU A 171 -5.25 -20.55 -6.68
N PRO A 172 -3.91 -20.58 -6.84
CA PRO A 172 -3.13 -19.36 -7.01
C PRO A 172 -3.57 -18.53 -8.23
N LEU A 173 -3.90 -17.26 -7.99
CA LEU A 173 -4.22 -16.28 -9.03
C LEU A 173 -3.01 -15.36 -9.28
N PHE A 174 -2.57 -15.24 -10.53
CA PHE A 174 -1.52 -14.30 -10.93
C PHE A 174 -2.09 -12.89 -11.09
N PHE A 175 -2.79 -12.43 -10.06
CA PHE A 175 -3.74 -11.32 -10.12
C PHE A 175 -3.14 -10.05 -10.73
N ALA A 176 -1.94 -9.64 -10.30
CA ALA A 176 -1.29 -8.43 -10.82
C ALA A 176 -1.00 -8.53 -12.33
N LYS A 177 -0.67 -9.73 -12.82
CA LYS A 177 -0.48 -10.00 -14.25
C LYS A 177 -1.82 -10.00 -14.98
N ASP A 178 -2.81 -10.70 -14.44
CA ASP A 178 -4.12 -10.87 -15.09
C ASP A 178 -4.83 -9.52 -15.26
N VAL A 179 -4.80 -8.65 -14.24
CA VAL A 179 -5.42 -7.32 -14.33
C VAL A 179 -4.61 -6.29 -15.11
N SER A 180 -3.32 -6.55 -15.36
CA SER A 180 -2.46 -5.61 -16.09
C SER A 180 -2.90 -5.39 -17.54
N GLU A 181 -3.77 -6.25 -18.07
CA GLU A 181 -4.37 -6.10 -19.40
C GLU A 181 -5.29 -4.88 -19.50
N PHE A 182 -5.89 -4.43 -18.39
CA PHE A 182 -6.80 -3.29 -18.35
C PHE A 182 -6.41 -2.18 -17.36
N VAL A 183 -5.44 -2.42 -16.48
CA VAL A 183 -4.87 -1.39 -15.59
C VAL A 183 -3.68 -0.73 -16.29
N ASP A 184 -3.77 0.59 -16.48
CA ASP A 184 -2.72 1.38 -17.18
C ASP A 184 -1.60 1.91 -16.27
N VAL A 185 -1.62 1.53 -14.99
CA VAL A 185 -0.66 1.92 -13.96
C VAL A 185 -0.11 0.69 -13.22
N PRO A 186 1.07 0.78 -12.57
CA PRO A 186 1.56 -0.28 -11.72
C PRO A 186 0.56 -0.65 -10.63
N ILE A 187 0.30 -1.96 -10.47
CA ILE A 187 -0.51 -2.52 -9.39
C ILE A 187 0.38 -3.21 -8.35
N THR A 188 0.08 -2.99 -7.08
CA THR A 188 0.60 -3.80 -5.97
C THR A 188 -0.58 -4.41 -5.25
N ILE A 189 -0.44 -5.68 -4.86
CA ILE A 189 -1.44 -6.38 -4.05
C ILE A 189 -0.81 -6.73 -2.70
N GLU A 190 -1.61 -6.70 -1.64
CA GLU A 190 -1.12 -7.01 -0.31
C GLU A 190 -2.24 -7.55 0.60
N ASN A 191 -1.86 -8.34 1.60
CA ASN A 191 -2.71 -8.77 2.69
C ASN A 191 -3.21 -7.56 3.50
N ASP A 192 -4.49 -7.57 3.89
CA ASP A 192 -5.15 -6.48 4.59
C ASP A 192 -4.53 -6.14 5.96
N ALA A 193 -4.18 -7.13 6.78
CA ALA A 193 -3.50 -6.89 8.06
C ALA A 193 -2.10 -6.27 7.86
N ARG A 194 -1.37 -6.65 6.80
CA ARG A 194 -0.13 -5.99 6.41
C ARG A 194 -0.36 -4.58 5.87
N CYS A 195 -1.44 -4.33 5.12
CA CYS A 195 -1.86 -2.98 4.73
C CYS A 195 -2.09 -2.09 5.96
N CYS A 196 -2.70 -2.61 7.03
CA CYS A 196 -2.85 -1.88 8.27
C CYS A 196 -1.50 -1.49 8.90
N CYS A 197 -0.50 -2.39 8.88
CA CYS A 197 0.86 -2.03 9.29
C CYS A 197 1.45 -0.89 8.46
N PHE A 198 1.28 -0.92 7.13
CA PHE A 198 1.71 0.19 6.27
C PHE A 198 0.98 1.49 6.66
N GLY A 199 -0.33 1.44 6.89
CA GLY A 199 -1.12 2.58 7.35
C GLY A 199 -0.58 3.22 8.62
N GLU A 200 -0.27 2.41 9.64
CA GLU A 200 0.33 2.88 10.89
C GLU A 200 1.70 3.52 10.68
N VAL A 201 2.56 2.91 9.85
CA VAL A 201 3.88 3.49 9.53
C VAL A 201 3.74 4.84 8.81
N MET A 202 2.74 4.97 7.94
CA MET A 202 2.48 6.19 7.16
C MET A 202 1.91 7.33 8.03
N VAL A 203 0.98 7.01 8.93
CA VAL A 203 0.25 8.01 9.74
C VAL A 203 0.97 8.34 11.06
N SER A 204 1.78 7.42 11.59
CA SER A 204 2.43 7.63 12.88
C SER A 204 3.30 8.89 12.87
N SER A 205 3.01 9.77 13.83
CA SER A 205 3.88 10.92 14.13
C SER A 205 5.21 10.50 14.75
N ASN A 206 5.34 9.21 15.12
CA ASN A 206 6.56 8.62 15.63
C ASN A 206 7.40 8.11 14.44
N PRO A 207 8.54 8.74 14.12
CA PRO A 207 9.37 8.35 12.99
C PRO A 207 10.02 6.95 13.14
N HIS A 208 9.78 6.22 14.24
CA HIS A 208 10.45 4.97 14.57
C HIS A 208 9.49 3.92 15.14
N VAL A 209 8.42 3.57 14.42
CA VAL A 209 7.75 2.27 14.65
C VAL A 209 8.73 1.17 14.25
N ASN A 210 9.57 0.77 15.19
CA ASN A 210 10.59 -0.26 14.97
C ASN A 210 10.01 -1.65 15.16
N ASN A 211 9.23 -1.87 16.23
CA ASN A 211 8.62 -3.16 16.50
C ASN A 211 7.14 -2.95 16.84
N MET A 212 6.26 -3.63 16.13
CA MET A 212 4.81 -3.50 16.29
C MET A 212 4.11 -4.79 15.87
N LEU A 213 3.05 -5.13 16.60
CA LEU A 213 2.05 -6.10 16.17
C LEU A 213 0.75 -5.35 15.90
N PHE A 214 0.21 -5.49 14.71
CA PHE A 214 -1.13 -5.02 14.37
C PHE A 214 -2.09 -6.21 14.42
N LEU A 215 -3.20 -6.06 15.14
CA LEU A 215 -4.26 -7.05 15.23
C LEU A 215 -5.51 -6.52 14.53
N LEU A 216 -5.81 -7.07 13.35
CA LEU A 216 -7.02 -6.77 12.61
C LEU A 216 -8.11 -7.76 13.03
N THR A 217 -9.10 -7.30 13.80
CA THR A 217 -10.23 -8.13 14.25
C THR A 217 -11.53 -7.63 13.66
N GLU A 218 -12.22 -8.47 12.89
CA GLU A 218 -13.48 -8.07 12.24
C GLU A 218 -14.51 -9.20 12.22
N TYR A 219 -15.79 -8.84 12.36
CA TYR A 219 -16.89 -9.75 12.10
C TYR A 219 -17.25 -9.69 10.62
N ARG A 220 -16.77 -10.67 9.86
CA ARG A 220 -16.94 -10.74 8.41
C ARG A 220 -17.72 -11.99 8.01
N VAL A 221 -18.46 -11.86 6.92
CA VAL A 221 -19.01 -13.03 6.24
C VAL A 221 -17.84 -13.82 5.64
N LEU A 222 -17.81 -15.13 5.83
CA LEU A 222 -16.67 -15.97 5.40
C LEU A 222 -16.63 -16.21 3.89
N GLN A 223 -17.73 -15.97 3.17
CA GLN A 223 -17.86 -16.13 1.73
C GLN A 223 -18.95 -15.17 1.22
N PRO A 224 -18.86 -14.64 -0.01
CA PRO A 224 -19.88 -13.77 -0.59
C PRO A 224 -21.12 -14.59 -1.01
N GLU A 225 -21.82 -15.18 -0.03
CA GLU A 225 -23.03 -15.98 -0.20
C GLU A 225 -24.16 -15.44 0.69
N ALA A 226 -25.40 -15.51 0.21
CA ALA A 226 -26.55 -14.84 0.85
C ALA A 226 -26.87 -15.30 2.29
N HIS A 227 -26.36 -16.47 2.72
CA HIS A 227 -26.68 -17.07 4.02
C HIS A 227 -25.47 -17.26 4.94
N SER A 228 -24.29 -16.75 4.57
CA SER A 228 -23.09 -16.99 5.37
C SER A 228 -23.12 -16.13 6.64
N GLN A 229 -22.90 -16.80 7.78
CA GLN A 229 -22.88 -16.13 9.09
C GLN A 229 -21.61 -15.29 9.23
N LYS A 230 -21.72 -14.19 9.98
CA LYS A 230 -20.54 -13.41 10.36
C LYS A 230 -19.72 -14.21 11.37
N ASN A 231 -18.45 -14.39 11.07
CA ASN A 231 -17.49 -15.03 11.95
C ASN A 231 -16.41 -14.01 12.33
N LEU A 232 -15.82 -14.20 13.51
CA LEU A 232 -14.65 -13.42 13.90
C LEU A 232 -13.46 -13.83 13.02
N ALA A 233 -12.96 -12.88 12.24
CA ALA A 233 -11.72 -12.99 11.49
C ALA A 233 -10.62 -12.24 12.24
N ILE A 234 -9.44 -12.85 12.31
CA ILE A 234 -8.24 -12.24 12.89
C ILE A 234 -7.10 -12.28 11.86
N GLY A 235 -6.62 -11.10 11.50
CA GLY A 235 -5.37 -10.90 10.77
C GLY A 235 -4.30 -10.33 11.68
N ILE A 236 -3.05 -10.79 11.52
CA ILE A 236 -1.91 -10.25 12.27
C ILE A 236 -0.90 -9.68 11.29
N GLY A 237 -0.53 -8.42 11.48
CA GLY A 237 0.58 -7.78 10.81
C GLY A 237 1.75 -7.57 11.77
N LEU A 238 2.98 -7.79 11.30
CA LEU A 238 4.17 -7.67 12.13
C LEU A 238 5.16 -6.68 11.52
N ILE A 239 5.65 -5.76 12.33
CA ILE A 239 6.81 -4.92 12.03
C ILE A 239 7.92 -5.30 13.01
N VAL A 240 9.10 -5.64 12.48
CA VAL A 240 10.30 -5.91 13.28
C VAL A 240 11.46 -5.15 12.66
N ASN A 241 12.21 -4.41 13.49
CA ASN A 241 13.28 -3.51 13.05
C ASN A 241 12.87 -2.55 11.91
N GLY A 242 11.64 -2.03 11.96
CA GLY A 242 11.08 -1.08 10.99
C GLY A 242 10.72 -1.71 9.64
N GLN A 243 10.73 -3.04 9.54
CA GLN A 243 10.37 -3.79 8.35
C GLN A 243 9.12 -4.62 8.61
N ILE A 244 8.18 -4.59 7.67
CA ILE A 244 7.04 -5.49 7.69
C ILE A 244 7.52 -6.91 7.39
N ILE A 245 7.19 -7.83 8.28
CA ILE A 245 7.58 -9.23 8.19
C ILE A 245 6.51 -9.97 7.39
N LYS A 246 6.92 -10.52 6.24
CA LYS A 246 6.08 -11.41 5.41
C LYS A 246 6.30 -12.90 5.76
N GLY A 247 7.48 -13.24 6.28
CA GLY A 247 7.90 -14.62 6.53
C GLY A 247 8.15 -15.42 5.24
N PRO A 248 8.67 -16.66 5.36
CA PRO A 248 8.75 -17.59 4.24
C PRO A 248 7.36 -17.79 3.64
N GLU A 249 7.27 -17.91 2.32
CA GLU A 249 6.00 -18.12 1.61
C GLU A 249 4.88 -17.09 1.89
N SER A 250 5.21 -15.94 2.50
CA SER A 250 4.26 -14.88 2.86
C SER A 250 3.25 -15.23 3.96
N VAL A 251 3.52 -16.24 4.81
CA VAL A 251 2.59 -16.73 5.84
C VAL A 251 2.78 -16.10 7.24
N ALA A 252 3.66 -15.11 7.41
CA ALA A 252 3.82 -14.47 8.72
C ALA A 252 2.53 -13.75 9.14
N GLY A 253 2.06 -14.04 10.36
CA GLY A 253 0.83 -13.47 10.90
C GLY A 253 -0.45 -14.19 10.46
N GLU A 254 -0.34 -15.25 9.65
CA GLU A 254 -1.46 -16.15 9.36
C GLU A 254 -1.81 -16.95 10.63
N PHE A 255 -2.78 -16.44 11.37
CA PHE A 255 -3.20 -16.99 12.65
C PHE A 255 -4.18 -18.15 12.47
N ARG A 256 -3.95 -19.24 13.21
CA ARG A 256 -4.93 -20.28 13.52
C ARG A 256 -4.83 -20.62 15.00
N SER A 257 -5.97 -20.75 15.66
CA SER A 257 -5.99 -21.13 17.08
C SER A 257 -5.46 -22.57 17.26
N MET A 258 -4.82 -22.85 18.41
CA MET A 258 -4.34 -24.21 18.73
C MET A 258 -5.45 -25.26 18.80
N LEU A 259 -6.70 -24.82 18.97
CA LEU A 259 -7.87 -25.68 19.06
C LEU A 259 -8.54 -25.91 17.69
N TRP A 260 -8.01 -25.32 16.61
CA TRP A 260 -8.55 -25.50 15.27
C TRP A 260 -8.31 -26.94 14.77
N GLU A 261 -9.34 -27.53 14.17
CA GLU A 261 -9.30 -28.87 13.56
C GLU A 261 -9.78 -28.82 12.09
N ASP A 262 -9.46 -29.86 11.31
CA ASP A 262 -9.91 -29.97 9.92
C ASP A 262 -11.45 -29.99 9.84
N GLY A 263 -12.02 -29.13 8.99
CA GLY A 263 -13.47 -28.97 8.80
C GLY A 263 -14.04 -27.65 9.32
N PHE A 264 -13.31 -26.89 10.13
CA PHE A 264 -13.73 -25.54 10.54
C PHE A 264 -13.38 -24.49 9.48
N SER A 265 -14.39 -23.71 9.08
CA SER A 265 -14.24 -22.61 8.12
C SER A 265 -13.66 -21.33 8.73
N SER A 266 -13.62 -21.21 10.07
CA SER A 266 -13.08 -20.08 10.81
C SER A 266 -11.65 -20.32 11.30
N GLN A 267 -10.93 -19.26 11.70
CA GLN A 267 -9.58 -19.35 12.28
C GLN A 267 -9.56 -19.78 13.75
N PHE A 268 -10.74 -19.91 14.38
CA PHE A 268 -10.93 -20.23 15.79
C PHE A 268 -11.76 -21.50 16.00
N PHE A 269 -11.47 -22.19 17.09
CA PHE A 269 -12.41 -23.07 17.77
C PHE A 269 -12.38 -22.68 19.26
N SER A 270 -13.52 -22.28 19.81
CA SER A 270 -13.64 -21.88 21.23
C SER A 270 -13.97 -23.06 22.15
N GLY A 271 -14.10 -24.29 21.62
CA GLY A 271 -14.54 -25.44 22.40
C GLY A 271 -16.04 -25.47 22.71
N GLU A 272 -16.79 -24.42 22.38
CA GLU A 272 -18.25 -24.40 22.50
C GLU A 272 -18.89 -24.70 21.14
N GLY A 273 -19.20 -25.97 20.95
CA GLY A 273 -20.09 -26.46 19.90
C GLY A 273 -21.11 -27.42 20.51
N ASN A 274 -22.34 -26.91 20.69
CA ASN A 274 -23.59 -27.66 20.64
C ASN A 274 -24.56 -26.84 19.77
#